data_AF-A0A1G7G1S7-F1
#
_entry.id   AF-A0A1G7G1S7-F1
#
_cell.length_a   1.000
_cell.length_b   1.000
_cell.length_c   1.000
_cell.angle_alpha   90.00
_cell.angle_beta   90.00
_cell.angle_gamma   90.00
#
_symmetry.space_group_name_H-M   'P 1'
#
loop_
_entity.id
_entity.type
_entity.pdbx_description
1 polymer ?
#
loop_
_entity_poly.entity_id
_entity_poly.type
_entity_poly.pdbx_seq_one_letter_code
_entity_poly.pdbx_strand_id
1 'polypeptide(L)'
;MTWTPLMKRVAWAKGLGFGFGLFAPLLLDPAGPGQLMLVWGIVLWSVILGALVGLAAQFDRVPLFDLRLPAGLRGAWIGFWMGLVLFLVAGQGIEALWAGSGWLPQPPPGAVWLLVEATLVGAFIDLLAGGLAGARFGAPQP
;
A
#
# COMPACT_ATOMS: atom_id res chain seq x y z
N MET A 1 -28.16 6.59 2.81
CA MET A 1 -27.36 6.00 1.73
C MET A 1 -26.71 4.72 2.22
N THR A 2 -27.04 3.56 1.64
CA THR A 2 -26.43 2.27 1.97
C THR A 2 -25.15 2.08 1.15
N TRP A 3 -24.04 1.77 1.82
CA TRP A 3 -22.74 1.57 1.16
C TRP A 3 -22.68 0.17 0.57
N THR A 4 -22.23 0.03 -0.69
CA THR A 4 -22.02 -1.28 -1.31
C THR A 4 -20.85 -2.01 -0.63
N PRO A 5 -20.82 -3.36 -0.67
CA PRO A 5 -19.71 -4.13 -0.10
C PRO A 5 -18.34 -3.70 -0.65
N LEU A 6 -18.28 -3.40 -1.94
CA LEU A 6 -17.08 -2.88 -2.60
C LEU A 6 -16.66 -1.51 -2.03
N MET A 7 -17.59 -0.57 -1.89
CA MET A 7 -17.29 0.76 -1.31
C MET A 7 -16.75 0.64 0.11
N LYS A 8 -17.35 -0.22 0.94
CA LYS A 8 -16.89 -0.46 2.31
C LYS A 8 -15.47 -1.03 2.33
N ARG A 9 -15.18 -2.01 1.48
CA ARG A 9 -13.84 -2.60 1.38
C ARG A 9 -12.80 -1.58 0.93
N VAL A 10 -13.10 -0.78 -0.10
CA VAL A 10 -12.19 0.29 -0.57
C VAL A 10 -11.95 1.32 0.53
N ALA A 11 -12.99 1.68 1.30
CA ALA A 11 -12.84 2.58 2.44
C ALA A 11 -11.91 2.01 3.52
N TRP A 12 -12.07 0.72 3.86
CA TRP A 12 -11.17 0.03 4.79
C TRP A 12 -9.73 -0.03 4.27
N ALA A 13 -9.55 -0.41 3.00
CA ALA A 13 -8.23 -0.51 2.39
C ALA A 13 -7.52 0.86 2.33
N LYS A 14 -8.25 1.94 2.01
CA LYS A 14 -7.76 3.32 2.11
C LYS A 14 -7.37 3.70 3.54
N GLY A 15 -8.19 3.33 4.53
CA GLY A 15 -7.91 3.57 5.94
C GLY A 15 -6.64 2.84 6.40
N LEU A 16 -6.44 1.60 5.98
CA LEU A 16 -5.21 0.86 6.23
C LEU A 16 -4.00 1.53 5.54
N GLY A 17 -4.15 1.89 4.26
CA GLY A 17 -3.12 2.63 3.52
C GLY A 17 -2.77 3.97 4.17
N PHE A 18 -3.75 4.70 4.69
CA PHE A 18 -3.53 5.92 5.47
C PHE A 18 -2.77 5.63 6.77
N GLY A 19 -3.15 4.59 7.50
CA GLY A 19 -2.45 4.15 8.70
C GLY A 19 -0.99 3.80 8.43
N PHE A 20 -0.71 3.09 7.34
CA PHE A 20 0.67 2.83 6.89
C PHE A 20 1.41 4.12 6.52
N GLY A 21 0.75 4.99 5.75
CA GLY A 21 1.30 6.27 5.35
C GLY A 21 1.71 7.15 6.54
N LEU A 22 0.93 7.16 7.62
CA LEU A 22 1.21 7.91 8.84
C LEU A 22 2.49 7.47 9.58
N PHE A 23 3.03 6.28 9.28
CA PHE A 23 4.37 5.93 9.77
C PHE A 23 5.46 6.77 9.09
N ALA A 24 5.29 7.23 7.85
CA ALA A 24 6.30 8.03 7.17
C ALA A 24 6.72 9.29 7.96
N PRO A 25 5.81 10.18 8.43
CA PRO A 25 6.20 11.33 9.25
C PRO A 25 6.67 10.97 10.66
N LEU A 26 6.39 9.75 11.15
CA LEU A 26 6.89 9.28 12.45
C LEU A 26 8.32 8.73 12.33
N LEU A 27 8.62 8.10 11.19
CA LEU A 27 9.88 7.41 10.92
C LEU A 27 10.92 8.35 10.29
N LEU A 28 10.50 9.16 9.33
CA LEU A 28 11.36 10.03 8.54
C LEU A 28 11.35 11.43 9.15
N ASP A 29 12.53 11.94 9.48
CA ASP A 29 12.70 13.29 10.02
C ASP A 29 13.02 14.28 8.87
N PRO A 30 12.06 15.10 8.42
CA PRO A 30 12.29 16.02 7.31
C PRO A 30 13.13 17.23 7.76
N ALA A 31 14.32 17.38 7.19
CA ALA A 31 15.22 18.50 7.46
C ALA A 31 14.83 19.81 6.73
N GLY A 32 13.79 19.81 5.89
CA GLY A 32 13.35 21.01 5.17
C GLY A 32 12.06 20.87 4.36
N PRO A 33 11.57 21.95 3.73
CA PRO A 33 10.26 22.00 3.08
C PRO A 33 10.06 20.98 1.94
N GLY A 34 11.09 20.76 1.11
CA GLY A 34 11.00 19.77 0.02
C GLY A 34 10.92 18.32 0.54
N GLN A 35 11.61 18.04 1.64
CA GLN A 35 11.57 16.76 2.34
C GLN A 35 10.22 16.53 3.03
N LEU A 36 9.66 17.57 3.65
CA LEU A 36 8.31 17.52 4.23
C LEU A 36 7.24 17.22 3.17
N MET A 37 7.35 17.82 1.98
CA MET A 37 6.45 17.55 0.87
C MET A 37 6.54 16.09 0.42
N LEU A 38 7.75 15.52 0.36
CA LEU A 38 7.96 14.11 0.03
C LEU A 38 7.34 13.18 1.08
N VAL A 39 7.51 13.47 2.38
CA VAL A 39 6.91 12.69 3.47
C VAL A 39 5.38 12.64 3.34
N TRP A 40 4.72 13.80 3.15
CA TRP A 40 3.27 13.82 2.95
C TRP A 40 2.85 13.21 1.60
N GLY A 41 3.71 13.29 0.59
CA GLY A 41 3.57 12.55 -0.66
C GLY A 41 3.48 11.03 -0.43
N ILE A 42 4.34 10.47 0.43
CA ILE A 42 4.32 9.05 0.80
C ILE A 42 3.02 8.68 1.55
N VAL A 43 2.52 9.56 2.43
CA VAL A 43 1.25 9.36 3.13
C VAL A 43 0.11 9.21 2.11
N LEU A 44 -0.02 10.17 1.19
CA LEU A 44 -1.06 10.15 0.15
C LEU A 44 -0.88 8.98 -0.82
N TRP A 45 0.37 8.66 -1.19
CA TRP A 45 0.71 7.50 -2.00
C TRP A 45 0.20 6.20 -1.38
N SER A 46 0.38 6.05 -0.07
CA SER A 46 -0.07 4.88 0.69
C SER A 46 -1.60 4.76 0.72
N VAL A 47 -2.32 5.88 0.75
CA VAL A 47 -3.79 5.90 0.60
C VAL A 47 -4.21 5.43 -0.80
N ILE A 48 -3.51 5.87 -1.84
CA ILE A 48 -3.77 5.46 -3.24
C ILE A 48 -3.50 3.97 -3.40
N LEU A 49 -2.37 3.46 -2.87
CA LEU A 49 -2.06 2.03 -2.84
C LEU A 49 -3.21 1.25 -2.19
N GLY A 50 -3.66 1.67 -1.00
CA GLY A 50 -4.80 1.06 -0.32
C GLY A 50 -6.08 1.07 -1.17
N ALA A 51 -6.37 2.18 -1.83
CA ALA A 51 -7.52 2.28 -2.74
C ALA A 51 -7.45 1.28 -3.90
N LEU A 52 -6.29 1.19 -4.56
CA LEU A 52 -6.06 0.29 -5.69
C LEU A 52 -6.13 -1.17 -5.26
N VAL A 53 -5.55 -1.53 -4.11
CA VAL A 53 -5.67 -2.87 -3.54
C VAL A 53 -7.14 -3.22 -3.24
N GLY A 54 -7.90 -2.28 -2.67
CA GLY A 54 -9.33 -2.45 -2.43
C GLY A 54 -10.15 -2.65 -3.71
N LEU A 55 -9.81 -1.93 -4.78
CA LEU A 55 -10.49 -2.01 -6.09
C LEU A 55 -10.09 -3.25 -6.89
N ALA A 56 -8.81 -3.64 -6.85
CA ALA A 56 -8.33 -4.92 -7.34
C ALA A 56 -9.17 -6.08 -6.78
N ALA A 57 -9.83 -5.77 -5.66
CA ALA A 57 -10.75 -6.57 -4.93
C ALA A 57 -11.74 -7.40 -5.76
N GLN A 58 -12.21 -6.75 -6.81
CA GLN A 58 -13.24 -7.19 -7.74
C GLN A 58 -12.72 -8.21 -8.76
N PHE A 59 -11.41 -8.25 -8.97
CA PHE A 59 -10.75 -9.14 -9.91
C PHE A 59 -10.18 -10.33 -9.14
N ASP A 60 -11.01 -11.35 -8.93
CA ASP A 60 -10.59 -12.62 -8.34
C ASP A 60 -9.98 -13.57 -9.37
N ARG A 61 -10.08 -13.24 -10.66
CA ARG A 61 -9.63 -14.08 -11.77
C ARG A 61 -8.90 -13.26 -12.82
N VAL A 62 -7.80 -13.81 -13.34
CA VAL A 62 -7.09 -13.23 -14.47
C VAL A 62 -7.84 -13.62 -15.75
N PRO A 63 -8.39 -12.67 -16.52
CA PRO A 63 -9.27 -12.98 -17.65
C PRO A 63 -8.60 -13.86 -18.73
N LEU A 64 -7.29 -13.71 -18.90
CA LEU A 64 -6.53 -14.39 -19.95
C LEU A 64 -6.20 -15.86 -19.62
N PHE A 65 -6.06 -16.20 -18.34
CA PHE A 65 -5.57 -17.52 -17.91
C PHE A 65 -6.56 -18.31 -17.07
N ASP A 66 -7.72 -17.74 -16.76
CA ASP A 66 -8.75 -18.31 -15.88
C ASP A 66 -8.26 -18.71 -14.47
N LEU A 67 -7.06 -18.23 -14.10
CA LEU A 67 -6.42 -18.48 -12.81
C LEU A 67 -7.05 -17.59 -11.74
N ARG A 68 -7.42 -18.20 -10.62
CA ARG A 68 -7.89 -17.49 -9.43
C ARG A 68 -6.67 -16.94 -8.69
N LEU A 69 -6.66 -15.63 -8.43
CA LEU A 69 -5.59 -15.02 -7.65
C LEU A 69 -5.93 -15.14 -6.17
N PRO A 70 -5.09 -15.79 -5.35
CA PRO A 70 -5.31 -15.84 -3.92
C PRO A 70 -5.26 -14.43 -3.33
N ALA A 71 -6.11 -14.20 -2.31
CA ALA A 71 -6.05 -12.98 -1.51
C ALA A 71 -4.65 -12.80 -0.94
N GLY A 72 -4.16 -11.57 -0.91
CA GLY A 72 -2.77 -11.29 -0.57
C GLY A 72 -1.86 -11.27 -1.79
N LEU A 73 -1.84 -12.30 -2.65
CA LEU A 73 -0.98 -12.28 -3.86
C LEU A 73 -1.38 -11.16 -4.82
N ARG A 74 -2.68 -10.93 -4.98
CA ARG A 74 -3.20 -9.79 -5.75
C ARG A 74 -2.77 -8.46 -5.12
N GLY A 75 -2.94 -8.31 -3.80
CA GLY A 75 -2.47 -7.15 -3.08
C GLY A 75 -0.96 -6.93 -3.25
N ALA A 76 -0.18 -8.01 -3.17
CA ALA A 76 1.25 -8.01 -3.36
C ALA A 76 1.63 -7.54 -4.77
N TRP A 77 0.92 -8.01 -5.78
CA TRP A 77 1.14 -7.61 -7.17
C TRP A 77 0.90 -6.11 -7.38
N ILE A 78 -0.21 -5.57 -6.88
CA ILE A 78 -0.48 -4.12 -6.93
C ILE A 78 0.57 -3.35 -6.13
N GLY A 79 0.92 -3.84 -4.94
CA GLY A 79 1.97 -3.29 -4.10
C GLY A 79 3.33 -3.23 -4.81
N PHE A 80 3.71 -4.29 -5.51
CA PHE A 80 4.94 -4.36 -6.30
C PHE A 80 4.96 -3.28 -7.40
N TRP A 81 3.89 -3.16 -8.18
CA TRP A 81 3.82 -2.14 -9.23
C TRP A 81 3.85 -0.72 -8.69
N MET A 82 3.14 -0.47 -7.59
CA MET A 82 3.17 0.83 -6.92
C MET A 82 4.54 1.12 -6.30
N GLY A 83 5.17 0.11 -5.70
CA GLY A 83 6.54 0.21 -5.21
C GLY A 83 7.52 0.53 -6.33
N LEU A 84 7.35 -0.09 -7.50
CA LEU A 84 8.19 0.16 -8.68
C LEU A 84 8.06 1.60 -9.16
N VAL A 85 6.85 2.14 -9.24
CA VAL A 85 6.64 3.55 -9.60
C VAL A 85 7.28 4.47 -8.55
N LEU A 86 7.09 4.17 -7.26
CA LEU A 86 7.68 4.97 -6.18
C LEU A 86 9.22 4.93 -6.22
N PHE A 87 9.80 3.75 -6.46
CA PHE A 87 11.24 3.55 -6.61
C PHE A 87 11.80 4.38 -7.76
N LEU A 88 11.16 4.34 -8.94
CA LEU A 88 11.62 5.08 -10.13
C LEU A 88 11.48 6.60 -9.99
N VAL A 89 10.42 7.07 -9.32
CA VAL A 89 10.10 8.51 -9.24
C VAL A 89 10.75 9.18 -8.03
N ALA A 90 10.75 8.50 -6.88
CA ALA A 90 11.11 9.10 -5.59
C ALA A 90 12.20 8.32 -4.83
N GLY A 91 12.74 7.23 -5.38
CA GLY A 91 13.68 6.35 -4.69
C GLY A 91 14.89 7.09 -4.11
N GLN A 92 15.53 7.96 -4.89
CA GLN A 92 16.68 8.76 -4.42
C GLN A 92 16.29 9.75 -3.30
N GLY A 93 15.11 10.37 -3.40
CA GLY A 93 14.62 11.30 -2.38
C GLY A 93 14.32 10.59 -1.06
N ILE A 94 13.75 9.38 -1.14
CA ILE A 94 13.46 8.54 0.04
C ILE A 94 14.76 8.03 0.66
N GLU A 95 15.74 7.63 -0.15
CA GLU A 95 17.06 7.20 0.35
C GLU A 95 17.78 8.34 1.07
N ALA A 96 17.73 9.57 0.54
CA ALA A 96 18.29 10.74 1.21
C ALA A 96 17.57 11.07 2.53
N LEU A 97 16.23 10.95 2.58
CA LEU A 97 15.45 11.11 3.81
C LEU A 97 15.83 10.05 4.86
N TRP A 98 15.96 8.79 4.44
CA TRP A 98 16.31 7.70 5.32
C TRP A 98 17.74 7.83 5.85
N ALA A 99 18.70 8.18 5.00
CA ALA A 99 20.08 8.43 5.40
C ALA A 99 20.21 9.59 6.40
N GLY A 100 19.29 10.57 6.33
CA GLY A 100 19.20 11.68 7.29
C GLY A 100 18.63 11.27 8.65
N SER A 101 17.95 10.12 8.75
CA SER A 101 17.38 9.66 10.01
C SER A 101 18.47 9.05 10.91
N GLY A 102 18.74 9.71 12.05
CA GLY A 102 19.83 9.30 12.95
C GLY A 102 19.57 8.03 13.76
N TRP A 103 18.35 7.48 13.70
CA TRP A 103 17.90 6.38 14.55
C TRP A 103 17.45 5.13 13.80
N LEU A 104 17.16 5.22 12.50
CA LEU A 104 16.77 4.06 11.71
C LEU A 104 18.02 3.27 11.26
N PRO A 105 17.94 1.92 11.25
CA PRO A 105 18.96 1.11 10.61
C PRO A 105 19.05 1.46 9.12
N GLN A 106 20.27 1.59 8.62
CA GLN A 106 20.49 1.96 7.22
C GLN A 106 20.11 0.80 6.29
N PRO A 107 19.28 1.03 5.27
CA PRO A 107 18.82 -0.01 4.38
C PRO A 107 19.93 -0.38 3.39
N PRO A 108 19.79 -1.51 2.68
CA PRO A 108 20.65 -1.82 1.56
C PRO A 108 20.65 -0.68 0.51
N PRO A 109 21.78 -0.45 -0.17
CA PRO A 109 21.90 0.63 -1.13
C PRO A 109 20.92 0.47 -2.30
N GLY A 110 20.45 1.61 -2.83
CA GLY A 110 19.69 1.65 -4.09
C GLY A 110 18.19 1.40 -3.96
N ALA A 111 17.58 1.69 -2.81
CA ALA A 111 16.13 1.78 -2.59
C ALA A 111 15.25 0.57 -3.04
N VAL A 112 15.84 -0.58 -3.40
CA VAL A 112 15.12 -1.79 -3.85
C VAL A 112 14.22 -2.36 -2.76
N TRP A 113 14.56 -2.10 -1.49
CA TRP A 113 13.75 -2.47 -0.34
C TRP A 113 12.33 -1.87 -0.39
N LEU A 114 12.14 -0.73 -1.06
CA LEU A 114 10.81 -0.14 -1.28
C LEU A 114 9.88 -1.06 -2.07
N LEU A 115 10.43 -1.85 -3.01
CA LEU A 115 9.64 -2.83 -3.77
C LEU A 115 9.12 -3.92 -2.83
N VAL A 116 10.00 -4.43 -1.97
CA VAL A 116 9.67 -5.48 -1.00
C VAL A 116 8.65 -4.96 0.00
N GLU A 117 8.89 -3.78 0.57
CA GLU A 117 7.96 -3.16 1.51
C GLU A 117 6.59 -2.92 0.88
N ALA A 118 6.51 -2.26 -0.27
CA ALA A 118 5.25 -1.97 -0.93
C ALA A 118 4.49 -3.25 -1.32
N THR A 119 5.20 -4.30 -1.73
CA THR A 119 4.64 -5.63 -1.99
C THR A 119 4.03 -6.24 -0.72
N LEU A 120 4.77 -6.21 0.40
CA LEU A 120 4.28 -6.74 1.68
C LEU A 120 3.11 -5.93 2.23
N VAL A 121 3.18 -4.60 2.16
CA VAL A 121 2.09 -3.70 2.58
C VAL A 121 0.85 -3.94 1.72
N GLY A 122 1.00 -4.04 0.40
CA GLY A 122 -0.11 -4.35 -0.50
C GLY A 122 -0.77 -5.70 -0.18
N ALA A 123 0.03 -6.75 0.05
CA ALA A 123 -0.47 -8.06 0.45
C ALA A 123 -1.23 -8.00 1.78
N PHE A 124 -0.65 -7.32 2.77
CA PHE A 124 -1.23 -7.16 4.09
C PHE A 124 -2.56 -6.40 4.05
N ILE A 125 -2.63 -5.30 3.28
CA ILE A 125 -3.87 -4.54 3.09
C ILE A 125 -4.96 -5.43 2.47
N ASP A 126 -4.65 -6.24 1.45
CA ASP A 126 -5.64 -7.12 0.81
C ASP A 126 -6.18 -8.18 1.79
N LEU A 127 -5.29 -8.81 2.56
CA LEU A 127 -5.67 -9.81 3.57
C LEU A 127 -6.56 -9.21 4.66
N LEU A 128 -6.19 -8.06 5.24
CA LEU A 128 -6.97 -7.43 6.30
C LEU A 128 -8.28 -6.85 5.78
N ALA A 129 -8.27 -6.15 4.65
CA ALA A 129 -9.49 -5.58 4.08
C ALA A 129 -10.46 -6.68 3.63
N GLY A 130 -9.94 -7.80 3.10
CA GLY A 130 -10.72 -9.00 2.78
C GLY A 130 -11.33 -9.64 4.03
N GLY A 131 -10.53 -9.85 5.08
CA GLY A 131 -10.99 -10.41 6.35
C GLY A 131 -12.06 -9.54 7.04
N LEU A 132 -11.85 -8.23 7.10
CA LEU A 132 -12.81 -7.28 7.70
C LEU A 132 -14.11 -7.16 6.87
N ALA A 133 -14.02 -7.26 5.55
CA ALA A 133 -15.19 -7.24 4.68
C ALA A 133 -15.99 -8.57 4.79
N GLY A 134 -15.31 -9.71 4.80
CA GLY A 134 -15.92 -11.03 4.94
C GLY A 134 -16.56 -11.26 6.31
N ALA A 135 -15.90 -10.84 7.40
CA ALA A 135 -16.38 -11.03 8.77
C ALA A 135 -17.60 -10.16 9.13
N ARG A 136 -17.81 -9.03 8.46
CA ARG A 136 -18.88 -8.07 8.81
C ARG A 136 -20.08 -8.05 7.88
N PHE A 137 -19.98 -8.61 6.66
CA PHE A 137 -21.01 -8.35 5.64
C PHE A 137 -21.56 -9.59 4.91
N GLY A 138 -21.18 -10.80 5.32
CA GLY A 138 -21.77 -12.04 4.82
C GLY A 138 -21.34 -12.33 3.38
N ALA A 139 -20.79 -13.52 3.15
CA ALA A 139 -20.70 -14.03 1.81
C ALA A 139 -22.12 -14.08 1.20
N PRO A 140 -22.31 -13.73 -0.08
CA PRO A 140 -23.41 -14.34 -0.81
C PRO A 140 -23.16 -15.85 -0.77
N GLN A 141 -24.08 -16.58 -0.14
CA GLN A 141 -24.08 -18.03 -0.22
C GLN A 141 -24.22 -18.43 -1.70
N PRO A 142 -23.44 -19.42 -2.19
CA PRO A 142 -23.89 -20.17 -3.36
C PRO A 142 -25.18 -20.93 -3.04
#